data_AF-A0A944Q8L7-F1
#
_entry.id   AF-A0A944Q8L7-F1
#
_cell.length_a   1.000
_cell.length_b   1.000
_cell.length_c   1.000
_cell.angle_alpha   90.00
_cell.angle_beta   90.00
_cell.angle_gamma   90.00
#
_symmetry.space_group_name_H-M   'P 1'
#
loop_
_entity.id
_entity.type
_entity.pdbx_description
1 polymer ?
#
loop_
_entity_poly.entity_id
_entity_poly.type
_entity_poly.pdbx_seq_one_letter_code
_entity_poly.pdbx_strand_id
1 'polypeptide(L)'
;MKYVSYILGGTAATGTAVYLFVYLYRWEWQRAVTSGLLLLVVEVFLVATVLVSRLSRLERRLDETEARAEEVQRRLEQSREGAPERFRWLDTRHLGDRNNANDTFVFVPVLMATGVALSAAALLIQKIAGATGRAGAERRLAGRLVRLAAPPGGVRADIPGIDERPAVPPSRPVRTLTRAALGLVGAVMITVLTFVLADAVQTRQVPVPDSAASTVVFRVEVRSADTGVARDLAARDFWETCRRSTAAASEHAQLTKLEHGVYAGVVRPALPDHDLLRLRGCLMDASANRAQAEVLGEGQAPPVP
;
A
#
# COMPACT_ATOMS: atom_id res chain seq x y z
N MET A 1 25.06 1.00 1.52
CA MET A 1 24.14 -0.09 1.93
C MET A 1 22.65 0.28 1.83
N LYS A 2 22.18 1.44 2.34
CA LYS A 2 20.74 1.81 2.31
C LYS A 2 20.07 1.82 0.92
N TYR A 3 20.80 2.19 -0.13
CA TYR A 3 20.25 2.19 -1.50
C TYR A 3 20.10 0.77 -2.08
N VAL A 4 20.95 -0.16 -1.65
CA VAL A 4 20.90 -1.56 -2.12
C VAL A 4 19.66 -2.25 -1.59
N SER A 5 19.28 -2.03 -0.32
CA SER A 5 18.04 -2.61 0.23
C SER A 5 16.78 -2.07 -0.44
N TYR A 6 16.76 -0.79 -0.84
CA TYR A 6 15.62 -0.22 -1.57
C TYR A 6 15.54 -0.70 -3.01
N ILE A 7 16.68 -0.83 -3.71
CA ILE A 7 16.70 -1.36 -5.07
C ILE A 7 16.29 -2.83 -5.06
N LEU A 8 16.84 -3.63 -4.13
CA LEU A 8 16.56 -5.06 -4.03
C LEU A 8 15.11 -5.32 -3.61
N GLY A 9 14.59 -4.54 -2.67
CA GLY A 9 13.17 -4.57 -2.29
C GLY A 9 12.25 -4.11 -3.43
N GLY A 10 12.65 -3.08 -4.18
CA GLY A 10 11.89 -2.58 -5.34
C GLY A 10 11.86 -3.58 -6.49
N THR A 11 12.99 -4.22 -6.80
CA THR A 11 13.05 -5.26 -7.85
C THR A 11 12.27 -6.50 -7.45
N ALA A 12 12.34 -6.90 -6.18
CA ALA A 12 11.53 -8.02 -5.66
C ALA A 12 10.04 -7.69 -5.76
N ALA A 13 9.61 -6.51 -5.28
CA ALA A 13 8.22 -6.08 -5.38
C ALA A 13 7.73 -6.01 -6.83
N THR A 14 8.55 -5.47 -7.74
CA THR A 14 8.23 -5.40 -9.17
C THR A 14 8.09 -6.80 -9.78
N GLY A 15 9.01 -7.72 -9.45
CA GLY A 15 8.94 -9.11 -9.87
C GLY A 15 7.66 -9.80 -9.38
N THR A 16 7.32 -9.63 -8.10
CA THR A 16 6.08 -10.21 -7.54
C THR A 16 4.82 -9.60 -8.16
N ALA A 17 4.82 -8.30 -8.45
CA ALA A 17 3.69 -7.63 -9.10
C ALA A 17 3.45 -8.13 -10.53
N VAL A 18 4.53 -8.29 -11.31
CA VAL A 18 4.46 -8.84 -12.66
C VAL A 18 3.98 -10.30 -12.61
N TYR A 19 4.50 -11.10 -11.68
CA TYR A 19 4.06 -12.49 -11.50
C TYR A 19 2.60 -12.60 -11.09
N LEU A 20 2.15 -11.75 -10.16
CA LEU A 20 0.75 -11.68 -9.76
C LEU A 20 -0.13 -11.38 -10.98
N PHE A 21 0.23 -10.37 -11.77
CA PHE A 21 -0.54 -9.99 -12.95
C PHE A 21 -0.63 -11.13 -13.98
N VAL A 22 0.49 -11.82 -14.24
CA VAL A 22 0.51 -12.98 -15.15
C VAL A 22 -0.38 -14.12 -14.65
N TYR A 23 -0.33 -14.45 -13.36
CA TYR A 23 -1.16 -15.52 -12.79
C TYR A 23 -2.65 -15.15 -12.75
N LEU A 24 -2.96 -13.88 -12.51
CA LEU A 24 -4.32 -13.37 -12.56
C LEU A 24 -4.89 -13.42 -13.99
N TYR A 25 -4.09 -13.03 -14.98
CA TYR A 25 -4.45 -13.11 -16.40
C TYR A 25 -4.64 -14.57 -16.86
N ARG A 26 -3.81 -15.49 -16.35
CA ARG A 26 -3.87 -16.93 -16.66
C ARG A 26 -4.96 -17.69 -15.90
N TRP A 27 -5.73 -17.02 -15.03
CA TRP A 27 -6.80 -17.63 -14.22
C TRP A 27 -6.33 -18.77 -13.28
N GLU A 28 -5.09 -18.70 -12.78
CA GLU A 28 -4.56 -19.62 -11.75
C GLU A 28 -4.80 -19.02 -10.35
N TRP A 29 -6.02 -19.16 -9.82
CA TRP A 29 -6.48 -18.51 -8.57
C TRP A 29 -5.58 -18.78 -7.38
N GLN A 30 -5.13 -20.02 -7.18
CA GLN A 30 -4.36 -20.39 -6.01
C GLN A 30 -2.95 -19.77 -6.03
N ARG A 31 -2.34 -19.65 -7.22
CA ARG A 31 -1.03 -19.02 -7.42
C ARG A 31 -1.10 -17.50 -7.42
N ALA A 32 -2.17 -16.92 -7.95
CA ALA A 32 -2.42 -15.49 -7.89
C ALA A 32 -2.56 -15.02 -6.42
N VAL A 33 -3.32 -15.74 -5.58
CA VAL A 33 -3.48 -15.38 -4.16
C VAL A 33 -2.15 -15.46 -3.40
N THR A 34 -1.33 -16.49 -3.64
CA THR A 34 -0.02 -16.61 -2.97
C THR A 34 0.95 -15.51 -3.39
N SER A 35 1.01 -15.16 -4.68
CA SER A 35 1.82 -14.02 -5.14
C SER A 35 1.32 -12.68 -4.58
N GLY A 36 0.00 -12.51 -4.41
CA GLY A 36 -0.60 -11.32 -3.81
C GLY A 36 -0.27 -11.16 -2.34
N LEU A 37 -0.31 -12.26 -1.60
CA LEU A 37 0.12 -12.28 -0.20
C LEU A 37 1.61 -11.91 -0.07
N LEU A 38 2.47 -12.46 -0.93
CA LEU A 38 3.90 -12.12 -0.94
C LEU A 38 4.12 -10.63 -1.24
N LEU A 39 3.37 -10.06 -2.18
CA LEU A 39 3.45 -8.64 -2.50
C LEU A 39 3.06 -7.77 -1.30
N LEU A 40 1.96 -8.13 -0.60
CA LEU A 40 1.51 -7.43 0.60
C LEU A 40 2.58 -7.47 1.71
N VAL A 41 3.20 -8.63 1.95
CA VAL A 41 4.28 -8.76 2.94
C VAL A 41 5.47 -7.85 2.60
N VAL A 42 5.87 -7.81 1.32
CA VAL A 42 6.97 -6.94 0.86
C VAL A 42 6.62 -5.46 1.02
N GLU A 43 5.38 -5.07 0.71
CA GLU A 43 4.91 -3.70 0.85
C GLU A 43 4.91 -3.25 2.32
N VAL A 44 4.35 -4.06 3.22
CA VAL A 44 4.34 -3.79 4.66
C VAL A 44 5.78 -3.66 5.19
N PHE A 45 6.68 -4.54 4.76
CA PHE A 45 8.09 -4.48 5.14
C PHE A 45 8.77 -3.19 4.67
N LEU A 46 8.51 -2.77 3.42
CA LEU A 46 9.05 -1.51 2.87
C LEU A 46 8.51 -0.29 3.64
N VAL A 47 7.21 -0.25 3.92
CA VAL A 47 6.57 0.82 4.69
C VAL A 47 7.16 0.89 6.10
N ALA A 48 7.27 -0.25 6.80
CA ALA A 48 7.86 -0.32 8.13
C ALA A 48 9.31 0.18 8.15
N THR A 49 10.12 -0.24 7.17
CA THR A 49 11.52 0.18 7.03
C THR A 49 11.62 1.70 6.82
N VAL A 50 10.75 2.27 5.98
CA VAL A 50 10.68 3.72 5.76
C VAL A 50 10.27 4.43 7.05
N LEU A 51 9.29 3.91 7.79
CA LEU A 51 8.81 4.49 9.04
C LEU A 51 9.93 4.55 10.10
N VAL A 52 10.62 3.43 10.33
CA VAL A 52 11.75 3.34 11.26
C VAL A 52 12.89 4.27 10.86
N SER A 53 13.18 4.38 9.55
CA SER A 53 14.19 5.31 9.05
C SER A 53 13.83 6.79 9.26
N ARG A 54 12.53 7.09 9.39
CA ARG A 54 12.03 8.45 9.67
C ARG A 54 12.05 8.74 11.15
N LEU A 55 11.62 7.78 11.98
CA LEU A 55 11.66 7.88 13.44
C LEU A 55 13.09 8.09 13.93
N SER A 56 14.04 7.28 13.48
CA SER A 56 15.47 7.46 13.82
C SER A 56 16.07 8.80 13.37
N ARG A 57 15.52 9.44 12.33
CA ARG A 57 15.94 10.81 11.95
C ARG A 57 15.29 11.88 12.80
N LEU A 58 14.10 11.62 13.34
CA LEU A 58 13.42 12.54 14.23
C LEU A 58 14.06 12.51 15.61
N GLU A 59 14.37 11.32 16.13
CA GLU A 59 15.15 11.13 17.37
C GLU A 59 16.45 11.92 17.33
N ARG A 60 17.28 11.73 16.28
CA ARG A 60 18.54 12.50 16.13
C ARG A 60 18.34 14.01 16.12
N ARG A 61 17.23 14.50 15.59
CA ARG A 61 16.93 15.95 15.57
C ARG A 61 16.46 16.43 16.94
N LEU A 62 15.76 15.59 17.70
CA LEU A 62 15.37 15.88 19.06
C LEU A 62 16.61 15.94 19.95
N ASP A 63 17.52 14.96 19.84
CA ASP A 63 18.79 14.94 20.57
C ASP A 63 19.62 16.20 20.29
N GLU A 64 19.73 16.61 19.02
CA GLU A 64 20.42 17.85 18.63
C GLU A 64 19.75 19.11 19.20
N THR A 65 18.42 19.09 19.39
CA THR A 65 17.67 20.23 19.94
C THR A 65 17.79 20.28 21.45
N GLU A 66 17.76 19.13 22.11
CA GLU A 66 17.95 18.97 23.56
C GLU A 66 19.35 19.43 23.96
N ALA A 67 20.39 19.02 23.24
CA ALA A 67 21.76 19.48 23.47
C ALA A 67 21.90 21.02 23.35
N ARG A 68 21.19 21.65 22.40
CA ARG A 68 21.17 23.12 22.29
C ARG A 68 20.39 23.78 23.42
N ALA A 69 19.28 23.17 23.86
CA ALA A 69 18.50 23.67 24.97
C ALA A 69 19.31 23.63 26.28
N GLU A 70 20.04 22.55 26.50
CA GLU A 70 20.99 22.42 27.63
C GLU A 70 22.10 23.48 27.56
N GLU A 71 22.68 23.74 26.39
CA GLU A 71 23.71 24.77 26.24
C GLU A 71 23.16 26.17 26.57
N VAL A 72 21.95 26.50 26.10
CA VAL A 72 21.28 27.76 26.42
C VAL A 72 20.97 27.84 27.91
N GLN A 73 20.47 26.77 28.51
CA GLN A 73 20.20 26.71 29.94
C GLN A 73 21.48 26.93 30.75
N ARG A 74 22.58 26.28 30.38
CA ARG A 74 23.87 26.44 31.04
C ARG A 74 24.41 27.87 30.93
N ARG A 75 24.24 28.53 29.76
CA ARG A 75 24.59 29.96 29.60
C ARG A 75 23.70 30.87 30.44
N LEU A 76 22.41 30.55 30.58
CA LEU A 76 21.49 31.29 31.44
C LEU A 76 21.84 31.11 32.92
N GLU A 77 22.20 29.91 33.34
CA GLU A 77 22.68 29.61 34.70
C GLU A 77 23.97 30.37 35.01
N GLN A 78 24.96 30.35 34.10
CA GLN A 78 26.19 31.15 34.24
C GLN A 78 25.91 32.66 34.29
N SER A 79 24.95 33.15 33.50
CA SER A 79 24.53 34.56 33.55
C SER A 79 23.75 34.90 34.83
N ARG A 80 23.16 33.89 35.48
CA ARG A 80 22.39 34.03 36.72
C ARG A 80 23.30 34.11 37.95
N GLU A 81 24.46 33.45 37.92
CA GLU A 81 25.46 33.52 39.00
C GLU A 81 26.06 34.93 39.17
N GLY A 82 25.98 35.79 38.16
CA GLY A 82 26.39 37.21 38.22
C GLY A 82 25.27 38.22 38.46
N ALA A 83 24.01 37.78 38.63
CA ALA A 83 22.86 38.66 38.72
C ALA A 83 22.45 38.91 40.20
N PRO A 84 22.33 40.17 40.66
CA PRO A 84 21.82 40.46 42.01
C PRO A 84 20.37 39.98 42.16
N GLU A 85 20.03 39.50 43.36
CA GLU A 85 18.76 38.84 43.68
C GLU A 85 17.54 39.58 43.10
N ARG A 86 16.81 38.89 42.21
CA ARG A 86 15.60 39.43 41.60
C ARG A 86 14.42 39.29 42.58
N PHE A 87 13.90 40.44 42.95
CA PHE A 87 12.62 40.77 43.59
C PHE A 87 11.65 39.63 43.95
N ARG A 88 11.47 39.45 45.27
CA ARG A 88 10.62 38.51 46.03
C ARG A 88 9.11 38.52 45.72
N TRP A 89 8.61 39.38 44.83
CA TRP A 89 7.15 39.52 44.58
C TRP A 89 6.63 38.65 43.42
N LEU A 90 7.51 37.91 42.73
CA LEU A 90 7.16 37.02 41.61
C LEU A 90 7.05 35.53 42.02
N ASP A 91 6.98 35.23 43.32
CA ASP A 91 6.84 33.86 43.82
C ASP A 91 5.38 33.36 43.64
N THR A 92 5.09 32.78 42.47
CA THR A 92 3.76 32.25 42.10
C THR A 92 3.50 30.83 42.64
N ARG A 93 4.21 30.39 43.68
CA ARG A 93 4.09 29.03 44.27
C ARG A 93 2.83 28.78 45.10
N HIS A 94 1.82 29.65 45.06
CA HIS A 94 0.61 29.55 45.90
C HIS A 94 -0.72 29.44 45.13
N LEU A 95 -0.70 29.09 43.84
CA LEU A 95 -1.92 29.06 43.00
C LEU A 95 -2.21 27.72 42.30
N GLY A 96 -1.68 26.59 42.81
CA GLY A 96 -1.85 25.27 42.18
C GLY A 96 -2.68 24.25 42.94
N ASP A 97 -3.18 24.55 44.13
CA ASP A 97 -3.92 23.60 44.99
C ASP A 97 -5.43 23.64 44.73
N ARG A 98 -5.81 23.34 43.49
CA ARG A 98 -7.22 23.19 43.09
C ARG A 98 -7.29 22.28 41.88
N ASN A 99 -7.47 20.98 42.11
CA ASN A 99 -8.36 20.13 41.34
C ASN A 99 -8.38 18.72 41.92
N ASN A 100 -9.20 18.57 42.96
CA ASN A 100 -9.77 17.29 43.34
C ASN A 100 -11.16 17.22 42.67
N ALA A 101 -11.31 16.36 41.66
CA ALA A 101 -12.61 16.00 41.10
C ALA A 101 -12.52 14.62 40.46
N ASN A 102 -12.87 13.60 41.25
CA ASN A 102 -13.41 12.34 40.74
C ASN A 102 -14.66 12.64 39.89
N ASP A 103 -14.75 12.10 38.67
CA ASP A 103 -15.82 11.17 38.30
C ASP A 103 -15.80 10.75 36.81
N THR A 104 -16.10 9.45 36.60
CA THR A 104 -16.62 8.79 35.37
C THR A 104 -15.64 8.37 34.24
N PHE A 105 -15.01 7.20 34.37
CA PHE A 105 -14.09 6.60 33.38
C PHE A 105 -14.63 5.33 32.66
N VAL A 106 -15.91 5.29 32.27
CA VAL A 106 -16.45 4.11 31.54
C VAL A 106 -16.66 4.37 30.03
N PHE A 107 -16.61 5.62 29.57
CA PHE A 107 -16.62 5.95 28.13
C PHE A 107 -15.23 6.24 27.53
N VAL A 108 -14.18 6.20 28.37
CA VAL A 108 -12.85 6.67 28.00
C VAL A 108 -12.16 5.81 26.94
N PRO A 109 -12.23 4.47 26.90
CA PRO A 109 -11.53 3.73 25.85
C PRO A 109 -12.06 4.04 24.44
N VAL A 110 -13.37 4.21 24.28
CA VAL A 110 -14.00 4.48 22.97
C VAL A 110 -13.84 5.94 22.57
N LEU A 111 -13.98 6.89 23.50
CA LEU A 111 -13.68 8.31 23.24
C LEU A 111 -12.18 8.58 23.09
N MET A 112 -11.31 7.80 23.72
CA MET A 112 -9.86 7.87 23.57
C MET A 112 -9.43 7.23 22.26
N ALA A 113 -10.03 6.11 21.84
CA ALA A 113 -9.80 5.55 20.50
C ALA A 113 -10.29 6.49 19.40
N THR A 114 -11.49 7.06 19.55
CA THR A 114 -12.05 8.04 18.61
C THR A 114 -11.27 9.35 18.64
N GLY A 115 -10.83 9.80 19.81
CA GLY A 115 -9.99 10.98 20.01
C GLY A 115 -8.57 10.79 19.45
N VAL A 116 -8.01 9.59 19.52
CA VAL A 116 -6.74 9.21 18.87
C VAL A 116 -6.91 9.20 17.36
N ALA A 117 -8.00 8.62 16.84
CA ALA A 117 -8.30 8.62 15.41
C ALA A 117 -8.51 10.05 14.86
N LEU A 118 -9.29 10.87 15.56
CA LEU A 118 -9.50 12.28 15.21
C LEU A 118 -8.24 13.12 15.38
N SER A 119 -7.40 12.85 16.39
CA SER A 119 -6.09 13.50 16.54
C SER A 119 -5.12 13.09 15.44
N ALA A 120 -5.13 11.83 15.01
CA ALA A 120 -4.33 11.35 13.88
C ALA A 120 -4.79 11.99 12.57
N ALA A 121 -6.10 12.08 12.35
CA ALA A 121 -6.68 12.78 11.19
C ALA A 121 -6.37 14.28 11.21
N ALA A 122 -6.47 14.93 12.38
CA ALA A 122 -6.10 16.33 12.56
C ALA A 122 -4.59 16.54 12.30
N LEU A 123 -3.73 15.66 12.78
CA LEU A 123 -2.29 15.69 12.48
C LEU A 123 -2.01 15.50 10.99
N LEU A 124 -2.76 14.62 10.32
CA LEU A 124 -2.64 14.41 8.88
C LEU A 124 -3.03 15.69 8.11
N ILE A 125 -4.18 16.28 8.43
CA ILE A 125 -4.67 17.52 7.83
C ILE A 125 -3.73 18.68 8.14
N GLN A 126 -3.26 18.81 9.37
CA GLN A 126 -2.32 19.85 9.79
C GLN A 126 -0.95 19.68 9.13
N LYS A 127 -0.53 18.45 8.83
CA LYS A 127 0.71 18.16 8.10
C LYS A 127 0.55 18.47 6.61
N ILE A 128 -0.61 18.19 6.02
CA ILE A 128 -0.96 18.59 4.66
C ILE A 128 -1.02 20.12 4.56
N ALA A 129 -1.77 20.78 5.44
CA ALA A 129 -1.92 22.24 5.52
C ALA A 129 -0.60 22.94 5.87
N GLY A 130 0.24 22.35 6.72
CA GLY A 130 1.57 22.86 7.06
C GLY A 130 2.54 22.73 5.90
N ALA A 131 2.47 21.63 5.13
CA ALA A 131 3.26 21.43 3.93
C ALA A 131 2.83 22.35 2.77
N THR A 132 1.54 22.67 2.66
CA THR A 132 1.02 23.54 1.60
C THR A 132 0.99 25.03 1.96
N GLY A 133 0.81 25.41 3.22
CA GLY A 133 0.61 26.82 3.62
C GLY A 133 1.78 27.48 4.37
N ARG A 134 2.53 26.75 5.20
CA ARG A 134 3.32 27.39 6.28
C ARG A 134 4.72 27.84 5.86
N ALA A 135 5.37 27.10 4.96
CA ALA A 135 6.73 27.42 4.52
C ALA A 135 6.83 28.71 3.66
N GLY A 136 5.73 29.16 3.05
CA GLY A 136 5.69 30.39 2.24
C GLY A 136 5.38 31.66 3.04
N ALA A 137 4.43 31.56 4.00
CA ALA A 137 3.95 32.70 4.78
C ALA A 137 4.96 33.15 5.86
N GLU A 138 5.56 32.21 6.59
CA GLU A 138 6.53 32.53 7.65
C GLU A 138 7.83 33.15 7.09
N ARG A 139 8.22 32.79 5.86
CA ARG A 139 9.40 33.37 5.20
C ARG A 139 9.16 34.77 4.66
N ARG A 140 7.94 35.08 4.20
CA ARG A 140 7.54 36.46 3.84
C ARG A 140 7.48 37.36 5.08
N LEU A 141 7.06 36.83 6.23
CA LEU A 141 7.05 37.55 7.50
C LEU A 141 8.46 37.76 8.06
N ALA A 142 9.32 36.73 8.04
CA ALA A 142 10.72 36.85 8.45
C ALA A 142 11.50 37.84 7.58
N GLY A 143 11.29 37.84 6.26
CA GLY A 143 11.89 38.83 5.36
C GLY A 143 11.41 40.27 5.60
N ARG A 144 10.16 40.44 6.07
CA ARG A 144 9.63 41.76 6.47
C ARG A 144 10.12 42.19 7.85
N LEU A 145 10.29 41.26 8.78
CA LEU A 145 10.79 41.53 10.14
C LEU A 145 12.31 41.74 10.17
N VAL A 146 13.07 41.22 9.20
CA VAL A 146 14.50 41.54 9.03
C VAL A 146 14.72 43.04 8.76
N ARG A 147 13.76 43.75 8.16
CA ARG A 147 13.83 45.22 8.01
C ARG A 147 13.54 45.98 9.31
N LEU A 148 12.99 45.30 10.31
CA LEU A 148 12.67 45.85 11.64
C LEU A 148 13.59 45.29 12.74
N ALA A 149 14.47 44.34 12.40
CA ALA A 149 15.45 43.81 13.32
C ALA A 149 16.49 44.91 13.61
N ALA A 150 16.59 45.31 14.88
CA ALA A 150 17.58 46.27 15.32
C ALA A 150 18.99 45.78 14.92
N PRO A 151 19.85 46.66 14.39
CA PRO A 151 21.22 46.29 14.03
C PRO A 151 21.91 45.60 15.22
N PRO A 152 22.69 44.53 14.98
CA PRO A 152 23.50 43.91 16.02
C PRO A 152 24.60 44.91 16.42
N GLY A 153 24.27 45.73 17.42
CA GLY A 153 25.04 46.91 17.79
C GLY A 153 24.08 48.08 17.89
N GLY A 154 23.59 48.37 19.10
CA GLY A 154 22.79 49.56 19.36
C GLY A 154 23.49 50.85 18.89
N VAL A 155 22.83 52.00 19.08
CA VAL A 155 23.08 53.36 18.53
C VAL A 155 24.53 53.91 18.59
N ARG A 156 25.54 53.15 19.05
CA ARG A 156 26.96 53.52 19.10
C ARG A 156 27.98 52.49 18.57
N ALA A 157 27.57 51.42 17.88
CA ALA A 157 28.53 50.47 17.33
C ALA A 157 29.04 50.92 15.94
N ASP A 158 30.18 51.61 15.92
CA ASP A 158 31.02 51.76 14.73
C ASP A 158 31.80 50.46 14.53
N ILE A 159 31.47 49.68 13.49
CA ILE A 159 32.17 48.43 13.16
C ILE A 159 32.51 48.45 11.66
N PRO A 160 33.81 48.57 11.30
CA PRO A 160 34.25 48.39 9.93
C PRO A 160 34.39 46.89 9.60
N GLY A 161 33.89 46.49 8.43
CA GLY A 161 34.31 45.25 7.76
C GLY A 161 33.51 43.98 8.06
N ILE A 162 32.17 44.03 7.99
CA ILE A 162 31.38 42.80 7.95
C ILE A 162 31.43 42.24 6.52
N ASP A 163 32.20 41.17 6.34
CA ASP A 163 32.19 40.31 5.16
C ASP A 163 30.75 39.99 4.74
N GLU A 164 30.39 40.39 3.52
CA GLU A 164 29.10 40.12 2.86
C GLU A 164 28.97 38.62 2.54
N ARG A 165 28.82 37.80 3.57
CA ARG A 165 28.34 36.42 3.40
C ARG A 165 26.82 36.45 3.33
N PRO A 166 26.19 36.03 2.21
CA PRO A 166 24.74 35.96 2.15
C PRO A 166 24.22 34.96 3.19
N ALA A 167 23.46 35.45 4.17
CA ALA A 167 23.01 34.69 5.33
C ALA A 167 21.95 33.60 5.04
N VAL A 168 21.59 33.35 3.77
CA VAL A 168 20.55 32.37 3.43
C VAL A 168 20.92 31.64 2.13
N PRO A 169 21.09 30.30 2.15
CA PRO A 169 21.24 29.54 0.92
C PRO A 169 19.96 29.65 0.07
N PRO A 170 20.05 29.89 -1.26
CA PRO A 170 18.88 30.03 -2.11
C PRO A 170 18.05 28.75 -2.08
N SER A 171 16.75 28.91 -1.80
CA SER A 171 15.80 27.79 -1.85
C SER A 171 15.77 27.22 -3.26
N ARG A 172 16.01 25.92 -3.43
CA ARG A 172 15.81 25.23 -4.70
C ARG A 172 14.32 24.78 -4.80
N PRO A 173 13.41 25.57 -5.41
CA PRO A 173 11.98 25.22 -5.54
C PRO A 173 11.75 23.93 -6.32
N VAL A 174 12.76 23.54 -7.12
CA VAL A 174 12.79 22.31 -7.91
C VAL A 174 12.50 21.07 -7.06
N ARG A 175 12.95 21.03 -5.79
CA ARG A 175 12.85 19.82 -4.95
C ARG A 175 11.47 19.59 -4.33
N THR A 176 10.68 20.65 -4.14
CA THR A 176 9.29 20.58 -3.69
C THR A 176 8.35 20.29 -4.86
N LEU A 177 8.60 20.91 -6.02
CA LEU A 177 7.86 20.66 -7.25
C LEU A 177 8.04 19.21 -7.74
N THR A 178 9.28 18.68 -7.70
CA THR A 178 9.51 17.27 -8.04
C THR A 178 8.79 16.30 -7.11
N ARG A 179 8.71 16.58 -5.80
CA ARG A 179 7.98 15.70 -4.87
C ARG A 179 6.47 15.74 -5.09
N ALA A 180 5.91 16.91 -5.37
CA ALA A 180 4.50 17.05 -5.69
C ALA A 180 4.16 16.35 -7.02
N ALA A 181 5.00 16.54 -8.05
CA ALA A 181 4.86 15.86 -9.34
C ALA A 181 4.97 14.33 -9.18
N LEU A 182 5.91 13.83 -8.39
CA LEU A 182 6.06 12.40 -8.14
C LEU A 182 4.85 11.81 -7.39
N GLY A 183 4.27 12.56 -6.45
CA GLY A 183 3.04 12.17 -5.77
C GLY A 183 1.84 12.12 -6.70
N LEU A 184 1.69 13.11 -7.58
CA LEU A 184 0.63 13.16 -8.58
C LEU A 184 0.74 12.02 -9.58
N VAL A 185 1.95 11.76 -10.10
CA VAL A 185 2.22 10.65 -11.02
C VAL A 185 1.93 9.31 -10.33
N GLY A 186 2.33 9.13 -9.07
CA GLY A 186 1.99 7.94 -8.30
C GLY A 186 0.48 7.75 -8.14
N ALA A 187 -0.26 8.81 -7.80
CA ALA A 187 -1.72 8.74 -7.64
C ALA A 187 -2.43 8.43 -8.96
N VAL A 188 -2.02 9.06 -10.06
CA VAL A 188 -2.54 8.79 -11.41
C VAL A 188 -2.24 7.36 -11.83
N MET A 189 -1.02 6.87 -11.58
CA MET A 189 -0.64 5.51 -11.94
C MET A 189 -1.43 4.47 -11.13
N ILE A 190 -1.69 4.71 -9.84
CA ILE A 190 -2.57 3.87 -9.02
C ILE A 190 -4.00 3.87 -9.57
N THR A 191 -4.54 5.04 -9.95
CA THR A 191 -5.91 5.11 -10.50
C THR A 191 -6.01 4.37 -11.82
N VAL A 192 -5.08 4.60 -12.76
CA VAL A 192 -5.04 3.88 -14.03
C VAL A 192 -4.90 2.38 -13.80
N LEU A 193 -4.01 1.96 -12.89
CA LEU A 193 -3.85 0.55 -12.53
C LEU A 193 -5.16 -0.04 -12.00
N THR A 194 -5.87 0.65 -11.10
CA THR A 194 -7.17 0.17 -10.59
C THR A 194 -8.23 0.07 -11.67
N PHE A 195 -8.28 0.98 -12.64
CA PHE A 195 -9.24 0.90 -13.75
C PHE A 195 -8.91 -0.25 -14.71
N VAL A 196 -7.63 -0.45 -15.02
CA VAL A 196 -7.18 -1.57 -15.86
C VAL A 196 -7.42 -2.90 -15.17
N LEU A 197 -7.15 -3.01 -13.86
CA LEU A 197 -7.47 -4.20 -13.08
C LEU A 197 -8.99 -4.42 -12.99
N ALA A 198 -9.78 -3.37 -12.80
CA ALA A 198 -11.23 -3.48 -12.75
C ALA A 198 -11.79 -3.98 -14.09
N ASP A 199 -11.30 -3.49 -15.23
CA ASP A 199 -11.75 -3.95 -16.54
C ASP A 199 -11.30 -5.38 -16.85
N ALA A 200 -10.14 -5.81 -16.34
CA ALA A 200 -9.68 -7.19 -16.46
C ALA A 200 -10.42 -8.18 -15.54
N VAL A 201 -10.96 -7.71 -14.41
CA VAL A 201 -11.62 -8.55 -13.40
C VAL A 201 -13.15 -8.52 -13.52
N GLN A 202 -13.73 -7.49 -14.13
CA GLN A 202 -15.17 -7.41 -14.33
C GLN A 202 -15.65 -8.36 -15.41
N THR A 203 -16.46 -9.33 -14.99
CA THR A 203 -17.28 -10.14 -15.88
C THR A 203 -18.40 -9.31 -16.47
N ARG A 204 -18.18 -8.73 -17.66
CA ARG A 204 -19.30 -8.26 -18.50
C ARG A 204 -19.98 -9.48 -19.12
N GLN A 205 -21.30 -9.41 -19.27
CA GLN A 205 -22.02 -10.39 -20.07
C GLN A 205 -21.60 -10.22 -21.54
N VAL A 206 -20.73 -11.12 -21.98
CA VAL A 206 -20.37 -11.26 -23.39
C VAL A 206 -21.52 -11.99 -24.08
N PRO A 207 -21.94 -11.59 -25.29
CA PRO A 207 -22.95 -12.32 -26.04
C PRO A 207 -22.55 -13.79 -26.22
N VAL A 208 -23.52 -14.68 -26.06
CA VAL A 208 -23.33 -16.13 -26.24
C VAL A 208 -22.88 -16.37 -27.69
N PRO A 209 -21.77 -17.09 -27.92
CA PRO A 209 -21.32 -17.40 -29.28
C PRO A 209 -22.39 -18.19 -30.06
N ASP A 210 -22.47 -17.99 -31.37
CA ASP A 210 -23.37 -18.75 -32.27
C ASP A 210 -23.00 -20.25 -32.40
N SER A 211 -22.05 -20.74 -31.59
CA SER A 211 -21.60 -22.13 -31.57
C SER A 211 -22.55 -23.00 -30.73
N ALA A 212 -22.78 -24.25 -31.14
CA ALA A 212 -23.71 -25.14 -30.43
C ALA A 212 -23.15 -25.64 -29.09
N ALA A 213 -21.83 -25.84 -29.00
CA ALA A 213 -21.20 -26.41 -27.82
C ALA A 213 -19.73 -26.01 -27.71
N SER A 214 -19.24 -25.95 -26.47
CA SER A 214 -17.81 -25.87 -26.16
C SER A 214 -17.32 -27.21 -25.63
N THR A 215 -16.19 -27.69 -26.15
CA THR A 215 -15.57 -28.97 -25.77
C THR A 215 -14.18 -28.73 -25.21
N VAL A 216 -13.89 -29.32 -24.05
CA VAL A 216 -12.55 -29.30 -23.43
C VAL A 216 -12.12 -30.72 -23.13
N VAL A 217 -10.91 -31.07 -23.56
CA VAL A 217 -10.31 -32.39 -23.36
C VAL A 217 -9.19 -32.27 -22.34
N PHE A 218 -9.23 -33.08 -21.29
CA PHE A 218 -8.23 -33.07 -20.22
C PHE A 218 -7.89 -34.48 -19.73
N ARG A 219 -6.65 -34.66 -19.28
CA ARG A 219 -6.13 -35.88 -18.65
C ARG A 219 -6.13 -35.71 -17.14
N VAL A 220 -6.43 -36.78 -16.41
CA VAL A 220 -6.33 -36.80 -14.94
C VAL A 220 -5.26 -37.78 -14.47
N GLU A 221 -4.34 -37.30 -13.64
CA GLU A 221 -3.27 -38.07 -13.02
C GLU A 221 -3.45 -38.11 -11.50
N VAL A 222 -3.32 -39.29 -10.87
CA VAL A 222 -3.50 -39.48 -9.42
C VAL A 222 -2.21 -40.02 -8.80
N ARG A 223 -1.65 -39.32 -7.81
CA ARG A 223 -0.28 -39.57 -7.31
C ARG A 223 -0.08 -40.79 -6.41
N SER A 224 -1.12 -41.40 -5.81
CA SER A 224 -0.91 -42.44 -4.78
C SER A 224 -1.85 -43.64 -4.79
N ALA A 225 -2.81 -43.70 -5.71
CA ALA A 225 -3.69 -44.85 -5.89
C ALA A 225 -4.29 -44.77 -7.28
N ASP A 226 -3.60 -45.31 -8.28
CA ASP A 226 -4.11 -45.37 -9.64
C ASP A 226 -5.14 -46.51 -9.79
N THR A 227 -6.26 -46.36 -9.10
CA THR A 227 -7.46 -47.14 -9.45
C THR A 227 -8.24 -46.33 -10.48
N GLY A 228 -8.69 -46.99 -11.55
CA GLY A 228 -9.54 -46.34 -12.56
C GLY A 228 -10.74 -45.60 -11.94
N VAL A 229 -11.26 -46.13 -10.82
CA VAL A 229 -12.35 -45.53 -10.03
C VAL A 229 -11.94 -44.21 -9.38
N ALA A 230 -10.76 -44.13 -8.74
CA ALA A 230 -10.29 -42.89 -8.11
C ALA A 230 -10.07 -41.78 -9.15
N ARG A 231 -9.52 -42.13 -10.31
CA ARG A 231 -9.36 -41.20 -11.44
C ARG A 231 -10.72 -40.72 -11.98
N ASP A 232 -11.69 -41.61 -12.13
CA ASP A 232 -13.04 -41.27 -12.60
C ASP A 232 -13.78 -40.35 -11.64
N LEU A 233 -13.63 -40.56 -10.33
CA LEU A 233 -14.21 -39.69 -9.31
C LEU A 233 -13.54 -38.31 -9.32
N ALA A 234 -12.21 -38.25 -9.39
CA ALA A 234 -11.48 -36.99 -9.47
C ALA A 234 -11.85 -36.20 -10.74
N ALA A 235 -11.96 -36.86 -11.90
CA ALA A 235 -12.36 -36.23 -13.14
C ALA A 235 -13.77 -35.61 -13.07
N ARG A 236 -14.72 -36.32 -12.47
CA ARG A 236 -16.08 -35.79 -12.23
C ARG A 236 -16.08 -34.61 -11.28
N ASP A 237 -15.31 -34.68 -10.20
CA ASP A 237 -15.21 -33.61 -9.21
C ASP A 237 -14.61 -32.34 -9.81
N PHE A 238 -13.53 -32.47 -10.60
CA PHE A 238 -12.95 -31.37 -11.36
C PHE A 238 -13.94 -30.76 -12.35
N TRP A 239 -14.63 -31.60 -13.13
CA TRP A 239 -15.61 -31.12 -14.10
C TRP A 239 -16.77 -30.36 -13.43
N GLU A 240 -17.35 -30.94 -12.38
CA GLU A 240 -18.48 -30.37 -11.64
C GLU A 240 -18.12 -29.07 -10.93
N THR A 241 -16.92 -29.01 -10.34
CA THR A 241 -16.44 -27.80 -9.66
C THR A 241 -16.11 -26.71 -10.66
N CYS A 242 -15.36 -27.03 -11.72
CA CYS A 242 -14.91 -26.03 -12.68
C CYS A 242 -16.04 -25.54 -13.60
N ARG A 243 -17.02 -26.38 -13.98
CA ARG A 243 -18.17 -25.89 -14.74
C ARG A 243 -18.99 -24.87 -13.96
N ARG A 244 -19.16 -25.06 -12.64
CA ARG A 244 -19.89 -24.11 -11.76
C ARG A 244 -19.17 -22.77 -11.59
N SER A 245 -17.88 -22.70 -11.93
CA SER A 245 -17.11 -21.45 -11.91
C SER A 245 -17.35 -20.57 -13.15
N THR A 246 -18.00 -21.10 -14.19
CA THR A 246 -18.39 -20.34 -15.38
C THR A 246 -19.72 -19.61 -15.16
N ALA A 247 -19.88 -18.43 -15.78
CA ALA A 247 -21.09 -17.62 -15.60
C ALA A 247 -22.28 -18.09 -16.47
N ALA A 248 -21.99 -18.87 -17.52
CA ALA A 248 -23.00 -19.36 -18.44
C ALA A 248 -23.91 -20.44 -17.81
N ALA A 249 -25.23 -20.23 -17.90
CA ALA A 249 -26.23 -21.22 -17.53
C ALA A 249 -26.10 -22.46 -18.43
N SER A 250 -25.45 -23.49 -17.91
CA SER A 250 -25.15 -24.72 -18.64
C SER A 250 -26.19 -25.78 -18.29
N GLU A 251 -27.28 -25.86 -19.06
CA GLU A 251 -28.31 -26.88 -18.85
C GLU A 251 -27.80 -28.29 -19.19
N HIS A 252 -26.87 -28.38 -20.14
CA HIS A 252 -26.31 -29.64 -20.62
C HIS A 252 -24.77 -29.60 -20.59
N ALA A 253 -24.18 -30.13 -19.52
CA ALA A 253 -22.74 -30.21 -19.33
C ALA A 253 -22.29 -31.66 -19.09
N GLN A 254 -22.09 -32.43 -20.16
CA GLN A 254 -21.76 -33.85 -20.08
C GLN A 254 -20.25 -34.07 -19.98
N LEU A 255 -19.86 -35.08 -19.21
CA LEU A 255 -18.48 -35.57 -19.15
C LEU A 255 -18.42 -36.98 -19.73
N THR A 256 -17.66 -37.14 -20.80
CA THR A 256 -17.42 -38.44 -21.44
C THR A 256 -16.01 -38.91 -21.11
N LYS A 257 -15.89 -40.16 -20.67
CA LYS A 257 -14.58 -40.80 -20.46
C LYS A 257 -14.04 -41.31 -21.80
N LEU A 258 -12.81 -40.96 -22.10
CA LEU A 258 -12.01 -41.52 -23.19
C LEU A 258 -11.03 -42.56 -22.62
N GLU A 259 -10.23 -43.15 -23.50
CA GLU A 259 -9.19 -44.08 -23.09
C GLU A 259 -8.04 -43.38 -22.34
N HIS A 260 -7.25 -44.16 -21.61
CA HIS A 260 -6.00 -43.72 -20.96
C HIS A 260 -6.18 -42.56 -19.94
N GLY A 261 -7.33 -42.47 -19.28
CA GLY A 261 -7.56 -41.44 -18.26
C GLY A 261 -7.76 -40.03 -18.83
N VAL A 262 -8.12 -39.96 -20.11
CA VAL A 262 -8.54 -38.74 -20.79
C VAL A 262 -10.05 -38.60 -20.68
N TYR A 263 -10.54 -37.39 -20.53
CA TYR A 263 -11.96 -37.06 -20.43
C TYR A 263 -12.27 -35.89 -21.36
N ALA A 264 -13.46 -35.91 -21.97
CA ALA A 264 -13.98 -34.80 -22.76
C ALA A 264 -15.22 -34.26 -22.06
N GLY A 265 -15.14 -33.00 -21.65
CA GLY A 265 -16.26 -32.24 -21.13
C GLY A 265 -16.89 -31.41 -22.24
N VAL A 266 -18.21 -31.49 -22.37
CA VAL A 266 -18.99 -30.76 -23.38
C VAL A 266 -20.03 -29.91 -22.69
N VAL A 267 -20.04 -28.60 -22.95
CA VAL A 267 -20.98 -27.64 -22.40
C VAL A 267 -21.86 -27.07 -23.51
N ARG A 268 -23.18 -27.02 -23.28
CA ARG A 268 -24.17 -26.37 -24.14
C ARG A 268 -25.04 -25.39 -23.33
N PRO A 269 -25.29 -24.17 -23.83
CA PRO A 269 -24.76 -23.58 -25.09
C PRO A 269 -23.24 -23.35 -25.05
N ALA A 270 -22.63 -22.99 -26.18
CA ALA A 270 -21.19 -22.72 -26.21
C ALA A 270 -20.81 -21.60 -25.22
N LEU A 271 -19.70 -21.84 -24.53
CA LEU A 271 -19.12 -20.89 -23.60
C LEU A 271 -18.43 -19.75 -24.35
N PRO A 272 -18.66 -18.48 -23.94
CA PRO A 272 -17.83 -17.35 -24.40
C PRO A 272 -16.35 -17.60 -24.14
N ASP A 273 -15.46 -16.97 -24.92
CA ASP A 273 -14.00 -17.15 -24.81
C ASP A 273 -13.48 -16.92 -23.38
N HIS A 274 -14.06 -15.95 -22.66
CA HIS A 274 -13.69 -15.69 -21.27
C HIS A 274 -14.06 -16.84 -20.32
N ASP A 275 -15.23 -17.45 -20.49
CA ASP A 275 -15.66 -18.58 -19.68
C ASP A 275 -14.90 -19.87 -20.05
N LEU A 276 -14.48 -20.01 -21.31
CA LEU A 276 -13.55 -21.06 -21.74
C LEU A 276 -12.19 -20.93 -21.05
N LEU A 277 -11.63 -19.71 -21.05
CA LEU A 277 -10.39 -19.41 -20.34
C LEU A 277 -10.50 -19.71 -18.84
N ARG A 278 -11.63 -19.36 -18.20
CA ARG A 278 -11.92 -19.69 -16.80
C ARG A 278 -11.99 -21.18 -16.54
N LEU A 279 -12.73 -21.91 -17.36
CA LEU A 279 -12.89 -23.36 -17.24
C LEU A 279 -11.54 -24.05 -17.37
N ARG A 280 -10.73 -23.65 -18.37
CA ARG A 280 -9.37 -24.15 -18.59
C ARG A 280 -8.45 -23.83 -17.42
N GLY A 281 -8.44 -22.58 -16.94
CA GLY A 281 -7.65 -22.14 -15.79
C GLY A 281 -7.99 -22.93 -14.53
N CYS A 282 -9.29 -23.11 -14.26
CA CYS A 282 -9.77 -23.93 -13.15
C CYS A 282 -9.30 -25.39 -13.27
N LEU A 283 -9.41 -26.01 -14.45
CA LEU A 283 -8.97 -27.40 -14.64
C LEU A 283 -7.45 -27.57 -14.43
N MET A 284 -6.63 -26.60 -14.86
CA MET A 284 -5.18 -26.67 -14.66
C MET A 284 -4.75 -26.41 -13.22
N ASP A 285 -5.51 -25.62 -12.45
CA ASP A 285 -5.17 -25.25 -11.07
C ASP A 285 -5.85 -26.16 -10.03
N ALA A 286 -6.96 -26.80 -10.38
CA ALA A 286 -7.69 -27.67 -9.47
C ALA A 286 -6.85 -28.88 -9.07
N SER A 287 -6.63 -29.00 -7.76
CA SER A 287 -6.05 -30.19 -7.15
C SER A 287 -7.02 -30.74 -6.11
N ALA A 288 -7.52 -31.96 -6.33
CA ALA A 288 -8.41 -32.65 -5.41
C ALA A 288 -7.86 -34.05 -5.19
N ASN A 289 -7.85 -34.53 -3.94
CA ASN A 289 -7.49 -35.92 -3.60
C ASN A 289 -6.15 -36.41 -4.19
N ARG A 290 -5.11 -35.55 -4.24
CA ARG A 290 -3.80 -35.84 -4.86
C ARG A 290 -3.89 -36.15 -6.37
N ALA A 291 -4.96 -35.71 -7.01
CA ALA A 291 -5.12 -35.71 -8.44
C ALA A 291 -4.82 -34.33 -9.02
N GLN A 292 -4.34 -34.31 -10.26
CA GLN A 292 -4.14 -33.10 -11.06
C GLN A 292 -4.73 -33.33 -12.45
N ALA A 293 -5.25 -32.27 -13.05
CA ALA A 293 -5.74 -32.30 -14.42
C ALA A 293 -4.81 -31.51 -15.35
N GLU A 294 -4.56 -32.07 -16.53
CA GLU A 294 -3.81 -31.44 -17.61
C GLU A 294 -4.74 -31.25 -18.80
N VAL A 295 -4.90 -30.01 -19.27
CA VAL A 295 -5.76 -29.73 -20.42
C VAL A 295 -4.99 -30.01 -21.71
N LEU A 296 -5.50 -30.96 -22.51
CA LEU A 296 -4.89 -31.40 -23.77
C LEU A 296 -5.35 -30.57 -24.97
N GLY A 297 -6.57 -30.01 -24.92
CA GLY A 297 -7.10 -29.19 -25.99
C GLY A 297 -8.51 -28.65 -25.71
N GLU A 298 -8.91 -27.65 -26.48
CA GLU A 298 -10.22 -27.02 -26.45
C GLU A 298 -10.74 -26.75 -27.86
N GLY A 299 -12.06 -26.69 -28.03
CA GLY A 299 -12.70 -26.43 -29.32
C GLY A 299 -14.17 -26.05 -29.17
N GLN A 300 -14.74 -25.43 -30.19
CA GLN A 300 -16.16 -25.10 -30.28
C GLN A 300 -16.78 -25.86 -31.46
N ALA A 301 -17.94 -26.46 -31.24
CA ALA A 301 -18.69 -27.14 -32.28
C ALA A 301 -19.59 -26.13 -33.03
N PRO A 302 -19.63 -26.16 -34.37
CA PRO A 302 -20.50 -25.28 -35.15
C PRO A 302 -21.97 -25.49 -34.80
N PRO A 303 -22.84 -24.50 -35.04
CA PRO A 303 -24.28 -24.65 -34.85
C PRO A 303 -24.82 -25.84 -35.62
N VAL A 304 -25.73 -26.60 -35.01
CA VAL A 304 -26.47 -27.65 -35.71
C VAL A 304 -27.50 -26.94 -36.61
N PRO A 305 -27.53 -27.23 -37.93
CA PRO A 305 -28.48 -26.61 -38.86
C PRO A 305 -29.93 -26.98 -38.59
#